data_AF-A0A8S3ISI9-F1
#
_entry.id   AF-A0A8S3ISI9-F1
#
_cell.length_a   1.000
_cell.length_b   1.000
_cell.length_c   1.000
_cell.angle_alpha   90.00
_cell.angle_beta   90.00
_cell.angle_gamma   90.00
#
_symmetry.space_group_name_H-M   'P 1'
#
loop_
_entity.id
_entity.type
_entity.pdbx_description
1 polymer ?
#
loop_
_entity_poly.entity_id
_entity_poly.type
_entity_poly.pdbx_seq_one_letter_code
_entity_poly.pdbx_strand_id
1 'polypeptide(L)'
;MSLDDFVAKLVDIFKYQAGLFNEFGQNSFRFIHRTFQEYLAAKSIIYSNGSERSEDMIYEIIKSRIGIPNWRVPLSMTFGILSKLSQHNGLFNNILMKLLKNEETSS
;
A
#
# COMPACT_ATOMS: atom_id res chain seq x y z
N MET A 1 -30.35 13.06 4.38
CA MET A 1 -29.47 11.99 4.87
C MET A 1 -28.44 12.67 5.76
N SER A 2 -28.42 12.33 7.05
CA SER A 2 -27.46 12.91 7.99
C SER A 2 -26.09 12.25 7.83
N LEU A 3 -25.04 12.88 8.38
CA LEU A 3 -23.70 12.30 8.42
C LEU A 3 -23.70 10.95 9.17
N ASP A 4 -24.51 10.85 10.23
CA ASP A 4 -24.64 9.64 11.04
C ASP A 4 -25.27 8.49 10.25
N ASP A 5 -26.30 8.78 9.43
CA ASP A 5 -26.91 7.78 8.54
C ASP A 5 -25.90 7.24 7.52
N PHE A 6 -25.02 8.11 7.00
CA PHE A 6 -23.98 7.74 6.06
C PHE A 6 -22.89 6.89 6.71
N VAL A 7 -22.43 7.27 7.91
CA VAL A 7 -21.45 6.50 8.69
C VAL A 7 -21.99 5.12 9.03
N ALA A 8 -23.24 5.01 9.49
CA ALA A 8 -23.88 3.74 9.80
C ALA A 8 -23.96 2.81 8.56
N LYS A 9 -24.33 3.38 7.41
CA LYS A 9 -24.39 2.63 6.14
C LYS A 9 -23.01 2.19 5.65
N LEU A 10 -21.99 3.01 5.85
CA LEU A 10 -20.60 2.68 5.53
C LEU A 10 -20.08 1.53 6.39
N VAL A 11 -20.35 1.58 7.71
CA VAL A 11 -20.01 0.50 8.63
C VAL A 11 -20.71 -0.79 8.22
N ASP A 12 -22.00 -0.73 7.86
CA ASP A 12 -22.76 -1.91 7.42
C ASP A 12 -22.15 -2.57 6.18
N ILE A 13 -21.85 -1.77 5.15
CA ILE A 13 -21.22 -2.24 3.91
C ILE A 13 -19.85 -2.84 4.21
N PHE A 14 -19.00 -2.15 4.95
CA PHE A 14 -17.63 -2.61 5.15
C PHE A 14 -17.49 -3.76 6.15
N LYS A 15 -18.39 -3.86 7.14
CA LYS A 15 -18.38 -4.90 8.17
C LYS A 15 -19.11 -6.15 7.72
N TYR A 16 -20.35 -6.03 7.27
CA TYR A 16 -21.23 -7.18 7.05
C TYR A 16 -21.34 -7.61 5.59
N GLN A 17 -21.19 -6.68 4.64
CA GLN A 17 -21.37 -7.01 3.22
C GLN A 17 -20.04 -7.32 2.52
N ALA A 18 -19.00 -6.52 2.78
CA ALA A 18 -17.70 -6.65 2.13
C ALA A 18 -16.67 -7.42 2.97
N GLY A 19 -16.90 -7.59 4.28
CA GLY A 19 -15.98 -8.30 5.18
C GLY A 19 -14.57 -7.68 5.23
N LEU A 20 -14.47 -6.36 5.07
CA LEU A 20 -13.18 -5.66 5.00
C LEU A 20 -12.69 -5.22 6.38
N PHE A 21 -13.60 -4.77 7.23
CA PHE A 21 -13.29 -4.29 8.58
C PHE A 21 -14.06 -5.05 9.65
N ASN A 22 -13.45 -5.24 10.81
CA ASN A 22 -14.14 -5.67 12.01
C ASN A 22 -14.00 -4.61 13.11
N GLU A 23 -14.98 -4.60 13.99
CA GLU A 23 -14.97 -3.73 15.16
C GLU A 23 -14.02 -4.30 16.23
N PHE A 24 -13.17 -3.44 16.76
CA PHE A 24 -12.08 -3.77 17.69
C PHE A 24 -12.11 -2.79 18.86
N GLY A 25 -13.20 -2.83 19.62
CA GLY A 25 -13.53 -1.84 20.65
C GLY A 25 -14.50 -0.78 20.14
N GLN A 26 -14.94 0.11 21.03
CA GLN A 26 -15.99 1.08 20.71
C GLN A 26 -15.51 2.06 19.63
N ASN A 27 -16.24 2.13 18.51
CA ASN A 27 -15.97 3.01 17.36
C ASN A 27 -14.57 2.83 16.74
N SER A 28 -13.94 1.66 16.91
CA SER A 28 -12.62 1.36 16.37
C SER A 28 -12.71 0.20 15.40
N PHE A 29 -12.19 0.37 14.18
CA PHE A 29 -12.26 -0.63 13.12
C PHE A 29 -10.87 -1.03 12.64
N ARG A 30 -10.66 -2.33 12.38
CA ARG A 30 -9.40 -2.87 11.86
C ARG A 30 -9.67 -3.80 10.69
N PHE A 31 -8.71 -3.92 9.77
CA PHE A 31 -8.81 -4.89 8.69
C PHE A 31 -8.95 -6.30 9.24
N ILE A 32 -9.89 -7.07 8.70
CA ILE A 32 -10.09 -8.47 9.11
C ILE A 32 -8.87 -9.31 8.71
N HIS A 33 -8.34 -9.07 7.51
CA HIS A 33 -7.21 -9.80 6.97
C HIS A 33 -5.97 -8.90 6.84
N ARG A 34 -4.92 -9.24 7.60
CA ARG A 34 -3.61 -8.57 7.53
C ARG A 34 -3.05 -8.55 6.10
N THR A 35 -3.18 -9.65 5.37
CA THR A 35 -2.74 -9.73 3.96
C THR A 35 -3.45 -8.72 3.06
N PHE A 36 -4.74 -8.45 3.32
CA PHE A 36 -5.48 -7.45 2.56
C PHE A 36 -5.00 -6.03 2.88
N GLN A 37 -4.74 -5.74 4.16
CA GLN A 37 -4.10 -4.49 4.58
C GLN A 37 -2.71 -4.31 3.93
N GLU A 38 -1.89 -5.36 3.91
CA GLU A 38 -0.55 -5.34 3.32
C GLU A 38 -0.62 -5.13 1.79
N TYR A 39 -1.59 -5.75 1.13
CA TYR A 39 -1.85 -5.54 -0.30
C TYR A 39 -2.27 -4.09 -0.60
N LEU A 40 -3.18 -3.51 0.18
CA LEU A 40 -3.60 -2.12 0.03
C LEU A 40 -2.43 -1.16 0.30
N ALA A 41 -1.60 -1.46 1.31
CA ALA A 41 -0.39 -0.70 1.58
C ALA A 41 0.57 -0.75 0.38
N ALA A 42 0.79 -1.93 -0.21
CA ALA A 42 1.61 -2.09 -1.41
C ALA A 42 1.07 -1.29 -2.61
N LYS A 43 -0.26 -1.31 -2.83
CA LYS A 43 -0.93 -0.53 -3.87
C LYS A 43 -0.81 0.98 -3.62
N SER A 44 -0.86 1.43 -2.37
CA SER A 44 -0.76 2.86 -2.01
C SER A 44 0.64 3.47 -2.29
N ILE A 45 1.66 2.62 -2.34
CA ILE A 45 3.01 3.02 -2.77
C ILE A 45 2.99 3.41 -4.26
N ILE A 46 2.24 2.68 -5.08
CA ILE A 46 2.21 2.87 -6.53
C ILE A 46 1.14 3.88 -6.95
N TYR A 47 0.00 3.92 -6.26
CA TYR A 47 -1.17 4.71 -6.64
C TYR A 47 -1.58 5.71 -5.57
N SER A 48 -2.06 6.87 -6.01
CA SER A 48 -2.68 7.92 -5.20
C SER A 48 -3.98 8.36 -5.84
N ASN A 49 -5.09 8.32 -5.11
CA ASN A 49 -6.39 8.79 -5.61
C ASN A 49 -6.77 8.22 -6.99
N GLY A 50 -6.41 6.96 -7.25
CA GLY A 50 -6.69 6.27 -8.52
C GLY A 50 -5.66 6.49 -9.63
N SER A 51 -4.70 7.39 -9.46
CA SER A 51 -3.64 7.67 -10.43
C SER A 51 -2.31 7.05 -10.00
N GLU A 52 -1.49 6.62 -10.96
CA GLU A 52 -0.13 6.16 -10.69
C GLU A 52 0.75 7.32 -10.22
N ARG A 53 1.61 7.07 -9.23
CA ARG A 53 2.61 8.03 -8.75
C ARG A 53 3.77 8.11 -9.74
N SER A 54 4.51 9.21 -9.71
CA SER A 54 5.76 9.29 -10.45
C SER A 54 6.80 8.31 -9.89
N GLU A 55 7.73 7.87 -10.75
CA GLU A 55 8.85 7.00 -10.38
C GLU A 55 9.60 7.51 -9.15
N ASP A 56 9.91 8.80 -9.10
CA ASP A 56 10.61 9.41 -7.96
C ASP A 56 9.81 9.33 -6.66
N MET A 57 8.49 9.54 -6.71
CA MET A 57 7.65 9.40 -5.51
C MET A 57 7.59 7.95 -5.04
N ILE A 58 7.44 6.99 -5.96
CA ILE A 58 7.45 5.57 -5.63
C ILE A 58 8.78 5.20 -4.97
N TYR A 59 9.89 5.67 -5.55
CA TYR A 59 11.24 5.47 -5.02
C TYR A 59 11.40 6.01 -3.60
N GLU A 60 11.05 7.28 -3.36
CA GLU A 60 11.20 7.90 -2.02
C GLU A 60 10.34 7.20 -0.97
N ILE A 61 9.12 6.78 -1.34
CA ILE A 61 8.26 6.01 -0.44
C ILE A 61 8.93 4.68 -0.10
N ILE A 62 9.37 3.91 -1.09
CA ILE A 62 10.06 2.62 -0.87
C ILE A 62 11.28 2.83 0.05
N LYS A 63 12.16 3.78 -0.30
CA LYS A 63 13.38 4.09 0.45
C LYS A 63 13.07 4.40 1.92
N SER A 64 12.06 5.23 2.20
CA SER A 64 11.67 5.61 3.56
C SER A 64 11.08 4.46 4.40
N ARG A 65 10.79 3.30 3.79
CA ARG A 65 10.17 2.14 4.43
C ARG A 65 11.08 0.92 4.52
N ILE A 66 12.22 0.93 3.82
CA ILE A 66 13.24 -0.12 3.93
C ILE A 66 13.72 -0.21 5.39
N GLY A 67 13.91 -1.45 5.88
CA GLY A 67 14.32 -1.71 7.25
C GLY A 67 13.21 -1.67 8.30
N ILE A 68 12.02 -1.14 7.98
CA ILE A 68 10.88 -1.14 8.91
C ILE A 68 10.19 -2.51 8.89
N PRO A 69 10.13 -3.28 10.01
CA PRO A 69 9.64 -4.67 9.99
C PRO A 69 8.23 -4.84 9.40
N ASN A 70 7.31 -3.94 9.72
CA ASN A 70 5.93 -4.00 9.23
C ASN A 70 5.79 -3.70 7.73
N TRP A 71 6.83 -3.17 7.09
CA TRP A 71 6.83 -2.87 5.65
C TRP A 71 7.45 -3.96 4.80
N ARG A 72 8.06 -5.00 5.39
CA ARG A 72 8.69 -6.08 4.63
C ARG A 72 7.74 -6.72 3.61
N VAL A 73 6.54 -7.15 4.06
CA VAL A 73 5.56 -7.79 3.17
C VAL A 73 4.96 -6.81 2.16
N PRO A 74 4.52 -5.59 2.54
CA PRO A 74 4.09 -4.57 1.59
C PRO A 74 5.14 -4.27 0.51
N LEU A 75 6.41 -4.10 0.87
CA LEU A 75 7.49 -3.82 -0.08
C LEU A 75 7.70 -4.99 -1.04
N SER A 76 7.74 -6.23 -0.54
CA SER A 76 7.83 -7.41 -1.41
C SER A 76 6.65 -7.51 -2.38
N MET A 77 5.43 -7.21 -1.92
CA MET A 77 4.26 -7.16 -2.78
C MET A 77 4.35 -6.02 -3.81
N THR A 78 4.83 -4.84 -3.42
CA THR A 78 5.04 -3.71 -4.34
C THR A 78 5.97 -4.10 -5.49
N PHE A 79 7.11 -4.73 -5.19
CA PHE A 79 8.01 -5.21 -6.25
C PHE A 79 7.35 -6.26 -7.15
N GLY A 80 6.56 -7.18 -6.60
CA GLY A 80 5.80 -8.15 -7.39
C GLY A 80 4.70 -7.54 -8.27
N ILE A 81 4.11 -6.41 -7.83
CA ILE A 81 3.15 -5.64 -8.65
C ILE A 81 3.90 -4.93 -9.77
N LEU A 82 4.98 -4.22 -9.44
CA LEU A 82 5.82 -3.49 -10.41
C LEU A 82 6.39 -4.43 -11.49
N SER A 83 6.78 -5.66 -11.12
CA SER A 83 7.31 -6.65 -12.07
C SER A 83 6.24 -7.20 -13.03
N LYS A 84 4.96 -7.19 -12.64
CA LYS A 84 3.84 -7.72 -13.44
C LYS A 84 3.18 -6.67 -14.32
N LEU A 85 3.38 -5.39 -14.04
CA LEU A 85 2.95 -4.29 -14.90
C LEU A 85 3.85 -4.25 -16.14
N SER A 86 3.70 -5.23 -17.04
CA SER A 86 4.51 -5.48 -18.24
C SER A 86 4.50 -4.36 -19.30
N GLN A 87 3.85 -3.21 -19.04
CA GLN A 87 4.05 -1.96 -19.81
C GLN A 87 5.16 -1.06 -19.24
N HIS A 88 5.68 -1.35 -18.04
CA HIS A 88 6.67 -0.55 -17.32
C HIS A 88 8.00 -1.30 -17.11
N ASN A 89 8.54 -1.95 -18.14
CA ASN A 89 9.84 -2.66 -18.04
C ASN A 89 11.01 -1.77 -17.57
N GLY A 90 10.87 -0.44 -17.63
CA GLY A 90 11.81 0.50 -17.02
C GLY A 90 11.61 0.69 -15.52
N LEU A 91 10.38 0.81 -15.02
CA LEU A 91 10.11 1.33 -13.67
C LEU A 91 10.69 0.44 -12.56
N PHE A 92 10.42 -0.87 -12.61
CA PHE A 92 10.97 -1.82 -11.65
C PHE A 92 12.50 -1.78 -11.65
N ASN A 93 13.10 -1.86 -12.84
CA ASN A 93 14.55 -1.86 -13.00
C ASN A 93 15.17 -0.53 -12.55
N ASN A 94 14.55 0.60 -12.87
CA ASN A 94 15.01 1.92 -12.47
C ASN A 94 15.01 2.08 -10.96
N ILE A 95 13.90 1.71 -10.29
CA ILE A 95 13.80 1.75 -8.83
C ILE A 95 14.85 0.83 -8.20
N LEU A 96 14.98 -0.40 -8.69
CA LEU A 96 15.96 -1.36 -8.17
C LEU A 96 17.39 -0.82 -8.31
N MET A 97 17.76 -0.31 -9.49
CA MET A 97 19.08 0.27 -9.73
C MET A 97 19.34 1.52 -8.88
N LYS A 98 18.32 2.36 -8.66
CA LYS A 98 18.41 3.55 -7.82
C LYS A 98 18.56 3.19 -6.33
N LEU A 99 18.01 2.07 -5.88
CA LEU A 99 18.22 1.55 -4.53
C LEU A 99 19.64 1.02 -4.35
N LEU A 100 20.11 0.16 -5.27
CA LEU A 100 21.46 -0.42 -5.21
C LEU A 100 22.57 0.65 -5.21
N LYS A 101 22.46 1.66 -6.08
CA LYS A 101 23.43 2.77 -6.13
C LYS A 101 23.50 3.60 -4.83
N ASN A 102 22.38 3.73 -4.12
CA ASN A 102 22.36 4.48 -2.85
C ASN A 102 22.97 3.69 -1.69
N GLU A 103 23.00 2.35 -1.75
CA GLU A 103 23.72 1.54 -0.77
C GLU A 103 25.25 1.62 -0.97
N GLU A 104 25.72 1.65 -2.23
CA GLU A 104 27.14 1.79 -2.57
C GLU A 104 27.75 3.14 -2.16
N THR A 105 26.96 4.21 -2.08
CA THR A 105 27.43 5.55 -1.70
C THR A 105 27.34 5.83 -0.20
N SER A 106 26.72 4.94 0.58
CA SER A 106 26.56 5.06 2.04
C SER A 106 27.53 4.16 2.83
N SER A 107 28.42 3.44 2.13
CA SER A 107 29.48 2.57 2.67
C SER A 107 30.86 3.20 2.46
#